data_AF-A0A969FZS3-F1
#
_entry.id   AF-A0A969FZS3-F1
#
_cell.length_a   1.000
_cell.length_b   1.000
_cell.length_c   1.000
_cell.angle_alpha   90.00
_cell.angle_beta   90.00
_cell.angle_gamma   90.00
#
_symmetry.space_group_name_H-M   'P 1'
#
loop_
_entity.id
_entity.type
_entity.pdbx_description
1 polymer ?
#
loop_
_entity_poly.entity_id
_entity_poly.type
_entity_poly.pdbx_seq_one_letter_code
_entity_poly.pdbx_strand_id
1 'polypeptide(L)'
;MRNRYQPPWVLLSYLAIGLMALALRVADLGVFVMGDEWGFWMRRSATFLEALQTGDFGATAISLHPGVTTMWLGSAGILLHRLLLAWGVVEDTFPVRLALMQLPVALTHGVGVLVGYALLRRIVSPLAALLAALLWATDPFIIGFDRLLHVDGLNGTFAMLSLLAACVYWNHARWPGWLVFSAVCGALAVMSKSTGVAVVPVVGALALVSDWPRPRSTPSPDEMPGPSPEEEEEEVHTPRSWFRWSQWSWLLPLIAWGAIFVLTMAAVWPAVWSAPAKVVELLRVGVEVEATAPHSKGNFFLGQDDRRRGRSSTRWRWPCGLRPGPSWACCCSPWPSGDRGEGTKNGGQKAEVWPCWRGSVSCSSSE
;
A
#
# COMPACT_ATOMS: atom_id res chain seq x y z
N MET A 1 -22.13 -23.39 22.87
CA MET A 1 -22.24 -22.60 21.63
C MET A 1 -23.21 -21.45 21.88
N ARG A 2 -22.71 -20.23 22.13
CA ARG A 2 -23.56 -19.07 22.45
C ARG A 2 -23.99 -18.44 21.12
N ASN A 3 -25.23 -18.69 20.69
CA ASN A 3 -25.85 -18.01 19.55
C ASN A 3 -26.03 -16.53 19.93
N ARG A 4 -24.98 -15.72 19.77
CA ARG A 4 -25.09 -14.26 19.93
C ARG A 4 -25.77 -13.77 18.67
N TYR A 5 -27.09 -13.59 18.73
CA TYR A 5 -27.80 -12.74 17.78
C TYR A 5 -27.11 -11.37 17.79
N GLN A 6 -26.32 -11.08 16.76
CA GLN A 6 -25.81 -9.74 16.53
C GLN A 6 -27.04 -8.89 16.21
N PRO A 7 -27.23 -7.75 16.88
CA PRO A 7 -28.38 -6.92 16.60
C PRO A 7 -28.34 -6.44 15.13
N PRO A 8 -29.49 -6.34 14.44
CA PRO A 8 -29.54 -6.13 13.00
C PRO A 8 -28.81 -4.87 12.53
N TRP A 9 -28.73 -3.84 13.38
CA TRP A 9 -28.00 -2.60 13.09
C TRP A 9 -26.49 -2.83 12.85
N VAL A 10 -25.90 -3.88 13.41
CA VAL A 10 -24.49 -4.24 13.15
C VAL A 10 -24.31 -4.65 11.70
N LEU A 11 -25.20 -5.50 11.20
CA LEU A 11 -25.13 -5.96 9.82
C LEU A 11 -25.38 -4.78 8.87
N LEU A 12 -26.38 -3.95 9.18
CA LEU A 12 -26.69 -2.75 8.41
C LEU A 12 -25.50 -1.78 8.35
N SER A 13 -24.75 -1.62 9.44
CA SER A 13 -23.59 -0.74 9.44
C SER A 13 -22.44 -1.29 8.58
N TYR A 14 -22.18 -2.60 8.59
CA TYR A 14 -21.21 -3.21 7.68
C TYR A 14 -21.64 -3.08 6.22
N LEU A 15 -22.91 -3.32 5.92
CA LEU A 15 -23.44 -3.17 4.56
C LEU A 15 -23.32 -1.73 4.09
N ALA A 16 -23.71 -0.75 4.92
CA ALA A 16 -23.61 0.66 4.58
C ALA A 16 -22.16 1.10 4.30
N ILE A 17 -21.21 0.75 5.20
CA ILE A 17 -19.79 1.06 5.01
C ILE A 17 -19.23 0.36 3.77
N GLY A 18 -19.57 -0.91 3.57
CA GLY A 18 -19.07 -1.69 2.45
C GLY A 18 -19.55 -1.16 1.11
N LEU A 19 -20.86 -0.89 1.00
CA LEU A 19 -21.44 -0.31 -0.21
C LEU A 19 -20.86 1.07 -0.49
N MET A 20 -20.72 1.94 0.53
CA MET A 20 -20.13 3.27 0.35
C MET A 20 -18.67 3.19 -0.08
N ALA A 21 -17.85 2.38 0.61
CA ALA A 21 -16.44 2.24 0.32
C ALA A 21 -16.19 1.70 -1.10
N LEU A 22 -16.97 0.69 -1.52
CA LEU A 22 -16.87 0.10 -2.86
C LEU A 22 -17.41 1.03 -3.93
N ALA A 23 -18.59 1.63 -3.74
CA ALA A 23 -19.21 2.50 -4.74
C ALA A 23 -18.30 3.69 -5.06
N LEU A 24 -17.75 4.36 -4.04
CA LEU A 24 -16.89 5.54 -4.25
C LEU A 24 -15.55 5.22 -4.91
N ARG A 25 -15.06 3.97 -4.78
CA ARG A 25 -13.78 3.53 -5.35
C ARG A 25 -13.93 2.86 -6.73
N VAL A 26 -15.08 2.27 -7.03
CA VAL A 26 -15.29 1.52 -8.29
C VAL A 26 -16.13 2.30 -9.32
N ALA A 27 -16.97 3.24 -8.88
CA ALA A 27 -17.75 4.05 -9.82
C ALA A 27 -16.83 4.81 -10.77
N ASP A 28 -17.11 4.80 -12.08
CA ASP A 28 -16.39 5.55 -13.11
C ASP A 28 -14.87 5.27 -13.19
N LEU A 29 -14.45 4.03 -12.93
CA LEU A 29 -13.07 3.62 -13.26
C LEU A 29 -12.82 3.73 -14.78
N GLY A 30 -11.56 4.00 -15.15
CA GLY A 30 -11.17 4.16 -16.56
C GLY A 30 -11.40 5.55 -17.16
N VAL A 31 -12.07 6.46 -16.44
CA VAL A 31 -12.34 7.84 -16.91
C VAL A 31 -11.16 8.78 -16.65
N PHE A 32 -10.37 8.51 -15.61
CA PHE A 32 -9.26 9.36 -15.18
C PHE A 32 -7.97 8.55 -15.05
N VAL A 33 -6.86 9.14 -15.51
CA VAL A 33 -5.51 8.56 -15.41
C VAL A 33 -4.53 9.61 -14.93
N MET A 34 -3.66 9.22 -14.01
CA MET A 34 -2.57 10.08 -13.52
C MET A 34 -1.28 9.86 -14.31
N GLY A 35 -0.42 10.89 -14.34
CA GLY A 35 0.85 10.84 -15.07
C GLY A 35 1.75 9.69 -14.65
N ASP A 36 1.83 9.39 -13.36
CA ASP A 36 2.67 8.28 -12.85
C ASP A 36 2.05 6.91 -13.13
N GLU A 37 0.72 6.84 -13.14
CA GLU A 37 -0.04 5.62 -13.45
C GLU A 37 0.20 5.19 -14.90
N TRP A 38 -0.04 6.12 -15.84
CA TRP A 38 0.22 5.92 -17.26
C TRP A 38 1.71 5.74 -17.56
N GLY A 39 2.55 6.64 -17.02
CA GLY A 39 3.98 6.71 -17.36
C GLY A 39 4.81 5.57 -16.78
N PHE A 40 4.39 4.97 -15.66
CA PHE A 40 5.18 3.96 -14.96
C PHE A 40 4.39 2.71 -14.61
N TRP A 41 3.30 2.83 -13.85
CA TRP A 41 2.71 1.67 -13.16
C TRP A 41 2.02 0.68 -14.09
N MET A 42 1.41 1.15 -15.17
CA MET A 42 0.85 0.27 -16.19
C MET A 42 1.95 -0.58 -16.86
N ARG A 43 3.05 0.05 -17.31
CA ARG A 43 4.17 -0.66 -17.96
C ARG A 43 4.88 -1.60 -16.98
N ARG A 44 5.15 -1.13 -15.76
CA ARG A 44 5.82 -1.93 -14.72
C ARG A 44 5.01 -3.18 -14.38
N SER A 45 3.68 -3.08 -14.31
CA SER A 45 2.81 -4.24 -14.08
C SER A 45 2.88 -5.24 -15.24
N ALA A 46 2.92 -4.76 -16.49
CA ALA A 46 3.07 -5.65 -17.65
C ALA A 46 4.44 -6.37 -17.65
N THR A 47 5.53 -5.65 -17.39
CA THR A 47 6.88 -6.23 -17.28
C THR A 47 6.97 -7.21 -16.10
N PHE A 48 6.33 -6.89 -14.97
CA PHE A 48 6.27 -7.79 -13.82
C PHE A 48 5.53 -9.09 -14.15
N LEU A 49 4.37 -8.99 -14.82
CA LEU A 49 3.62 -10.15 -15.27
C LEU A 49 4.43 -11.02 -16.26
N GLU A 50 5.12 -10.40 -17.21
CA GLU A 50 5.97 -11.11 -18.18
C GLU A 50 7.12 -11.85 -17.48
N ALA A 51 7.80 -11.22 -16.52
CA ALA A 51 8.85 -11.84 -15.72
C ALA A 51 8.34 -13.06 -14.94
N LEU A 52 7.12 -12.98 -14.38
CA LEU A 52 6.48 -14.12 -13.72
C LEU A 52 6.14 -15.25 -14.71
N GLN A 53 5.61 -14.91 -15.89
CA GLN A 53 5.19 -15.90 -16.90
C GLN A 53 6.37 -16.62 -17.56
N THR A 54 7.50 -15.94 -17.69
CA THR A 54 8.74 -16.49 -18.26
C THR A 54 9.63 -17.20 -17.23
N GLY A 55 9.30 -17.10 -15.93
CA GLY A 55 10.09 -17.67 -14.83
C GLY A 55 11.35 -16.89 -14.50
N ASP A 56 11.60 -15.73 -15.13
CA ASP A 56 12.68 -14.82 -14.75
C ASP A 56 12.28 -13.99 -13.52
N PHE A 57 12.28 -14.65 -12.36
CA PHE A 57 11.92 -14.01 -11.10
C PHE A 57 12.85 -12.84 -10.73
N GLY A 58 14.11 -12.84 -11.19
CA GLY A 58 15.04 -11.73 -10.97
C GLY A 58 14.65 -10.45 -11.73
N ALA A 59 13.95 -10.58 -12.85
CA ALA A 59 13.39 -9.45 -13.60
C ALA A 59 12.20 -8.78 -12.89
N THR A 60 11.63 -9.36 -11.84
CA THR A 60 10.56 -8.72 -11.04
C THR A 60 11.04 -7.54 -10.19
N ALA A 61 12.36 -7.33 -10.06
CA ALA A 61 12.95 -6.14 -9.45
C ALA A 61 13.08 -5.00 -10.49
N ILE A 62 12.05 -4.16 -10.60
CA ILE A 62 11.84 -3.21 -11.72
C ILE A 62 12.09 -1.75 -11.35
N SER A 63 11.68 -1.30 -10.16
CA SER A 63 11.69 0.11 -9.77
C SER A 63 12.52 0.33 -8.51
N LEU A 64 13.13 1.51 -8.37
CA LEU A 64 13.96 1.90 -7.21
C LEU A 64 13.24 1.79 -5.85
N HIS A 65 11.91 1.90 -5.85
CA HIS A 65 11.05 1.57 -4.72
C HIS A 65 10.27 0.27 -5.02
N PRO A 66 9.91 -0.54 -4.00
CA PRO A 66 9.37 -1.89 -4.20
C PRO A 66 8.20 -1.97 -5.20
N GLY A 67 7.07 -1.31 -4.95
CA GLY A 67 5.92 -1.29 -5.86
C GLY A 67 5.32 -2.66 -6.20
N VAL A 68 5.71 -3.71 -5.48
CA VAL A 68 5.42 -5.12 -5.80
C VAL A 68 3.94 -5.41 -5.67
N THR A 69 3.30 -4.93 -4.60
CA THR A 69 1.86 -5.10 -4.39
C THR A 69 1.05 -4.42 -5.50
N THR A 70 1.45 -3.21 -5.91
CA THR A 70 0.84 -2.49 -7.04
C THR A 70 0.99 -3.28 -8.34
N MET A 71 2.18 -3.82 -8.61
CA MET A 71 2.43 -4.60 -9.83
C MET A 71 1.65 -5.93 -9.85
N TRP A 72 1.49 -6.61 -8.72
CA TRP A 72 0.61 -7.78 -8.62
C TRP A 72 -0.84 -7.45 -8.97
N LEU A 73 -1.38 -6.37 -8.40
CA LEU A 73 -2.76 -5.95 -8.66
C LEU A 73 -2.95 -5.46 -10.10
N GLY A 74 -1.99 -4.72 -10.64
CA GLY A 74 -1.99 -4.32 -12.06
C GLY A 74 -1.89 -5.52 -13.00
N SER A 75 -1.07 -6.52 -12.66
CA SER A 75 -0.95 -7.78 -13.40
C SER A 75 -2.27 -8.56 -13.39
N ALA A 76 -2.94 -8.64 -12.23
CA ALA A 76 -4.26 -9.25 -12.12
C ALA A 76 -5.28 -8.54 -13.01
N GLY A 77 -5.25 -7.20 -13.07
CA GLY A 77 -6.11 -6.43 -13.97
C GLY A 77 -5.82 -6.66 -15.46
N ILE A 78 -4.54 -6.79 -15.84
CA ILE A 78 -4.15 -7.18 -17.21
C ILE A 78 -4.72 -8.56 -17.57
N LEU A 79 -4.57 -9.55 -16.67
CA LEU A 79 -5.10 -10.89 -16.88
C LEU A 79 -6.63 -10.90 -16.97
N LEU A 80 -7.31 -10.14 -16.11
CA LEU A 80 -8.76 -9.98 -16.14
C LEU A 80 -9.24 -9.36 -17.46
N HIS A 81 -8.56 -8.30 -17.93
CA HIS A 81 -8.85 -7.70 -19.23
C HIS A 81 -8.70 -8.72 -20.37
N ARG A 82 -7.59 -9.47 -20.41
CA ARG A 82 -7.36 -10.52 -21.42
C ARG A 82 -8.47 -11.58 -21.40
N LEU A 83 -8.90 -12.00 -20.21
CA LEU A 83 -9.96 -12.99 -20.05
C LEU A 83 -11.31 -12.48 -20.57
N LEU A 84 -11.73 -11.28 -20.14
CA LEU A 84 -13.01 -10.71 -20.55
C LEU A 84 -13.04 -10.37 -22.05
N LEU A 85 -11.91 -9.93 -22.61
CA LEU A 85 -11.77 -9.69 -24.04
C LEU A 85 -11.89 -11.00 -24.83
N ALA A 86 -11.24 -12.08 -24.37
CA ALA A 86 -11.33 -13.40 -25.01
C ALA A 86 -12.75 -13.98 -24.99
N TRP A 87 -13.56 -13.62 -23.99
CA TRP A 87 -14.98 -13.97 -23.90
C TRP A 87 -15.91 -13.03 -24.65
N GLY A 88 -15.38 -11.98 -25.30
CA GLY A 88 -16.20 -10.98 -26.00
C GLY A 88 -17.09 -10.15 -25.09
N VAL A 89 -16.79 -10.09 -23.78
CA VAL A 89 -17.56 -9.32 -22.79
C VAL A 89 -17.22 -7.83 -22.84
N VAL A 90 -15.97 -7.52 -23.21
CA VAL A 90 -15.47 -6.15 -23.27
C VAL A 90 -14.75 -5.87 -24.59
N GLU A 91 -14.72 -4.60 -24.98
CA GLU A 91 -13.95 -4.11 -26.14
C GLU A 91 -12.51 -3.80 -25.75
N ASP A 92 -11.57 -3.95 -26.69
CA ASP A 92 -10.17 -3.57 -26.47
C ASP A 92 -9.94 -2.06 -26.63
N THR A 93 -10.48 -1.28 -25.69
CA THR A 93 -10.29 0.17 -25.63
C THR A 93 -9.47 0.57 -24.42
N PHE A 94 -8.78 1.70 -24.52
CA PHE A 94 -7.94 2.20 -23.42
C PHE A 94 -8.72 2.42 -22.11
N PRO A 95 -9.91 3.08 -22.09
CA PRO A 95 -10.66 3.28 -20.85
C PRO A 95 -11.06 1.97 -20.17
N VAL A 96 -11.48 0.95 -20.94
CA VAL A 96 -11.84 -0.37 -20.41
C VAL A 96 -10.61 -1.05 -19.80
N ARG A 97 -9.48 -1.03 -20.50
CA ARG A 97 -8.22 -1.60 -20.00
C ARG A 97 -7.76 -0.92 -18.72
N LEU A 98 -7.81 0.41 -18.69
CA LEU A 98 -7.47 1.19 -17.51
C LEU A 98 -8.39 0.85 -16.34
N ALA A 99 -9.71 0.81 -16.57
CA ALA A 99 -10.68 0.45 -15.54
C ALA A 99 -10.40 -0.93 -14.93
N LEU A 100 -10.11 -1.92 -15.76
CA LEU A 100 -9.80 -3.28 -15.30
C LEU A 100 -8.45 -3.39 -14.61
N MET A 101 -7.48 -2.52 -14.92
CA MET A 101 -6.23 -2.43 -14.18
C MET A 101 -6.37 -1.70 -12.84
N GLN A 102 -7.28 -0.73 -12.74
CA GLN A 102 -7.62 -0.02 -11.49
C GLN A 102 -8.50 -0.85 -10.56
N LEU A 103 -9.37 -1.70 -11.11
CA LEU A 103 -10.39 -2.43 -10.36
C LEU A 103 -9.82 -3.28 -9.20
N PRO A 104 -8.76 -4.11 -9.37
CA PRO A 104 -8.19 -4.86 -8.25
C PRO A 104 -7.69 -3.98 -7.11
N VAL A 105 -7.15 -2.79 -7.43
CA VAL A 105 -6.70 -1.81 -6.44
C VAL A 105 -7.89 -1.20 -5.70
N ALA A 106 -8.89 -0.71 -6.43
CA ALA A 106 -10.12 -0.17 -5.86
C ALA A 106 -10.85 -1.15 -4.93
N LEU A 107 -10.93 -2.43 -5.33
CA LEU A 107 -11.50 -3.51 -4.52
C LEU A 107 -10.68 -3.78 -3.26
N THR A 108 -9.35 -3.80 -3.38
CA THR A 108 -8.44 -3.97 -2.22
C THR A 108 -8.67 -2.86 -1.20
N HIS A 109 -8.82 -1.61 -1.64
CA HIS A 109 -9.13 -0.49 -0.77
C HIS A 109 -10.53 -0.57 -0.14
N GLY A 110 -11.56 -0.92 -0.92
CA GLY A 110 -12.92 -1.09 -0.39
C GLY A 110 -13.00 -2.18 0.68
N VAL A 111 -12.34 -3.33 0.45
CA VAL A 111 -12.19 -4.39 1.46
C VAL A 111 -11.36 -3.90 2.64
N GLY A 112 -10.30 -3.14 2.39
CA GLY A 112 -9.45 -2.56 3.43
C GLY A 112 -10.24 -1.68 4.41
N VAL A 113 -11.12 -0.80 3.91
CA VAL A 113 -11.99 0.02 4.75
C VAL A 113 -12.93 -0.85 5.60
N LEU A 114 -13.52 -1.91 5.02
CA LEU A 114 -14.40 -2.83 5.74
C LEU A 114 -13.68 -3.58 6.85
N VAL A 115 -12.48 -4.10 6.57
CA VAL A 115 -11.65 -4.78 7.57
C VAL A 115 -11.19 -3.79 8.65
N GLY A 116 -10.81 -2.58 8.24
CA GLY A 116 -10.49 -1.48 9.15
C GLY A 116 -11.64 -1.17 10.10
N TYR A 117 -12.88 -1.07 9.60
CA TYR A 117 -14.07 -0.88 10.41
C TYR A 117 -14.28 -2.04 11.40
N ALA A 118 -14.08 -3.28 10.97
CA ALA A 118 -14.19 -4.45 11.85
C ALA A 118 -13.14 -4.44 12.97
N LEU A 119 -11.92 -3.97 12.70
CA LEU A 119 -10.87 -3.80 13.71
C LEU A 119 -11.20 -2.63 14.65
N LEU A 120 -11.62 -1.48 14.13
CA LEU A 120 -11.99 -0.30 14.90
C LEU A 120 -13.11 -0.61 15.91
N ARG A 121 -14.11 -1.41 15.53
CA ARG A 121 -15.18 -1.85 16.45
C ARG A 121 -14.70 -2.69 17.63
N ARG A 122 -13.48 -3.23 17.58
CA ARG A 122 -12.84 -3.94 18.69
C ARG A 122 -12.03 -3.01 19.58
N ILE A 123 -11.63 -1.84 19.07
CA ILE A 123 -10.72 -0.90 19.73
C ILE A 123 -11.50 0.21 20.45
N VAL A 124 -12.48 0.81 19.76
CA VAL A 124 -13.21 2.00 20.22
C VAL A 124 -14.72 1.73 20.32
N SER A 125 -15.47 2.72 20.80
CA SER A 125 -16.93 2.62 20.88
C SER A 125 -17.57 2.44 19.50
N PRO A 126 -18.76 1.79 19.39
CA PRO A 126 -19.40 1.53 18.09
C PRO A 126 -19.63 2.78 17.24
N LEU A 127 -20.02 3.90 17.87
CA LEU A 127 -20.22 5.17 17.19
C LEU A 127 -18.90 5.75 16.67
N ALA A 128 -17.85 5.76 17.49
CA ALA A 128 -16.53 6.24 17.05
C ALA A 128 -15.97 5.39 15.92
N ALA A 129 -16.11 4.07 15.98
CA ALA A 129 -15.71 3.17 14.90
C ALA A 129 -16.49 3.45 13.61
N LEU A 130 -17.80 3.70 13.71
CA LEU A 130 -18.63 4.04 12.56
C LEU A 130 -18.20 5.36 11.93
N LEU A 131 -18.02 6.40 12.74
CA LEU A 131 -17.60 7.72 12.25
C LEU A 131 -16.20 7.68 11.62
N ALA A 132 -15.26 6.96 12.23
CA ALA A 132 -13.92 6.78 11.69
C ALA A 132 -13.94 6.01 10.36
N ALA A 133 -14.77 4.96 10.26
CA ALA A 133 -14.93 4.21 9.01
C ALA A 133 -15.64 5.01 7.92
N LEU A 134 -16.64 5.82 8.27
CA LEU A 134 -17.28 6.76 7.34
C LEU A 134 -16.26 7.75 6.81
N LEU A 135 -15.49 8.40 7.70
CA LEU A 135 -14.44 9.33 7.29
C LEU A 135 -13.45 8.67 6.34
N TRP A 136 -12.95 7.47 6.64
CA TRP A 136 -12.05 6.74 5.75
C TRP A 136 -12.73 6.32 4.42
N ALA A 137 -14.01 5.94 4.46
CA ALA A 137 -14.75 5.55 3.25
C ALA A 137 -15.01 6.74 2.32
N THR A 138 -15.30 7.92 2.86
CA THR A 138 -15.82 9.10 2.12
C THR A 138 -14.82 10.24 1.96
N ASP A 139 -13.61 10.14 2.53
CA ASP A 139 -12.60 11.19 2.40
C ASP A 139 -12.13 11.33 0.93
N PRO A 140 -12.28 12.51 0.30
CA PRO A 140 -11.99 12.70 -1.12
C PRO A 140 -10.49 12.59 -1.44
N PHE A 141 -9.61 12.94 -0.49
CA PHE A 141 -8.17 12.82 -0.67
C PHE A 141 -7.78 11.33 -0.73
N ILE A 142 -8.29 10.53 0.20
CA ILE A 142 -8.06 9.07 0.21
C ILE A 142 -8.66 8.41 -1.04
N ILE A 143 -9.91 8.73 -1.38
CA ILE A 143 -10.57 8.19 -2.59
C ILE A 143 -9.76 8.51 -3.85
N GLY A 144 -9.18 9.71 -3.95
CA GLY A 144 -8.34 10.10 -5.07
C GLY A 144 -7.16 9.15 -5.32
N PHE A 145 -6.54 8.62 -4.26
CA PHE A 145 -5.42 7.68 -4.38
C PHE A 145 -5.86 6.21 -4.44
N ASP A 146 -6.94 5.84 -3.76
CA ASP A 146 -7.42 4.46 -3.66
C ASP A 146 -7.99 3.90 -4.98
N ARG A 147 -8.24 4.77 -5.96
CA ARG A 147 -8.79 4.42 -7.28
C ARG A 147 -7.73 4.21 -8.35
N LEU A 148 -6.51 4.65 -8.08
CA LEU A 148 -5.42 4.68 -9.05
C LEU A 148 -4.55 3.43 -8.89
N LEU A 149 -4.02 2.91 -9.98
CA LEU A 149 -2.94 1.94 -9.95
C LEU A 149 -1.64 2.65 -9.51
N HIS A 150 -1.51 2.84 -8.21
CA HIS A 150 -0.41 3.57 -7.58
C HIS A 150 -0.01 2.94 -6.24
N VAL A 151 1.15 3.35 -5.70
CA VAL A 151 1.72 2.78 -4.47
C VAL A 151 1.23 3.43 -3.18
N ASP A 152 0.83 4.70 -3.24
CA ASP A 152 0.58 5.51 -2.04
C ASP A 152 -0.67 5.06 -1.28
N GLY A 153 -1.78 4.88 -2.00
CA GLY A 153 -3.02 4.37 -1.42
C GLY A 153 -2.78 3.01 -0.75
N LEU A 154 -2.21 2.06 -1.49
CA LEU A 154 -1.94 0.68 -1.01
C LEU A 154 -1.05 0.68 0.23
N ASN A 155 0.04 1.44 0.22
CA ASN A 155 0.90 1.61 1.39
C ASN A 155 0.10 2.12 2.60
N GLY A 156 -0.68 3.20 2.42
CA GLY A 156 -1.49 3.78 3.49
C GLY A 156 -2.53 2.80 4.07
N THR A 157 -3.24 2.08 3.20
CA THR A 157 -4.27 1.13 3.62
C THR A 157 -3.68 -0.06 4.36
N PHE A 158 -2.63 -0.69 3.82
CA PHE A 158 -1.98 -1.82 4.48
C PHE A 158 -1.28 -1.41 5.78
N ALA A 159 -0.65 -0.23 5.83
CA ALA A 159 -0.07 0.29 7.06
C ALA A 159 -1.16 0.51 8.14
N MET A 160 -2.28 1.14 7.78
CA MET A 160 -3.40 1.35 8.70
C MET A 160 -3.94 0.03 9.25
N LEU A 161 -4.18 -0.96 8.38
CA LEU A 161 -4.63 -2.29 8.79
C LEU A 161 -3.62 -3.00 9.70
N SER A 162 -2.33 -2.89 9.39
CA SER A 162 -1.26 -3.46 10.21
C SER A 162 -1.26 -2.89 11.63
N LEU A 163 -1.36 -1.57 11.74
CA LEU A 163 -1.36 -0.86 13.03
C LEU A 163 -2.63 -1.12 13.84
N LEU A 164 -3.81 -1.12 13.20
CA LEU A 164 -5.07 -1.45 13.87
C LEU A 164 -5.05 -2.89 14.38
N ALA A 165 -4.55 -3.84 13.59
CA ALA A 165 -4.47 -5.24 14.00
C ALA A 165 -3.42 -5.47 15.11
N ALA A 166 -2.29 -4.76 15.06
CA ALA A 166 -1.33 -4.74 16.16
C ALA A 166 -1.99 -4.21 17.44
N CYS A 167 -2.70 -3.09 17.36
CA CYS A 167 -3.42 -2.53 18.50
C CYS A 167 -4.44 -3.53 19.07
N VAL A 168 -5.23 -4.21 18.21
CA VAL A 168 -6.14 -5.27 18.66
C VAL A 168 -5.37 -6.39 19.36
N TYR A 169 -4.28 -6.89 18.79
CA TYR A 169 -3.51 -8.00 19.38
C TYR A 169 -2.97 -7.64 20.77
N TRP A 170 -2.28 -6.51 20.88
CA TRP A 170 -1.56 -6.14 22.11
C TRP A 170 -2.46 -5.54 23.20
N ASN A 171 -3.52 -4.80 22.83
CA ASN A 171 -4.32 -4.03 23.80
C ASN A 171 -5.72 -4.61 24.06
N HIS A 172 -6.29 -5.42 23.17
CA HIS A 172 -7.70 -5.84 23.28
C HIS A 172 -7.91 -7.36 23.28
N ALA A 173 -7.31 -8.09 22.33
CA ALA A 173 -7.52 -9.51 22.13
C ALA A 173 -6.28 -10.19 21.52
N ARG A 174 -5.57 -10.99 22.33
CA ARG A 174 -4.33 -11.70 21.96
C ARG A 174 -4.54 -12.96 21.10
N TRP A 175 -5.45 -12.92 20.14
CA TRP A 175 -5.59 -14.03 19.20
C TRP A 175 -4.45 -13.99 18.17
N PRO A 176 -3.68 -15.09 17.98
CA PRO A 176 -2.50 -15.10 17.10
C PRO A 176 -2.78 -14.67 15.66
N GLY A 177 -4.01 -14.85 15.16
CA GLY A 177 -4.36 -14.42 13.82
C GLY A 177 -4.31 -12.89 13.63
N TRP A 178 -4.48 -12.07 14.69
CA TRP A 178 -4.29 -10.62 14.59
C TRP A 178 -2.82 -10.24 14.43
N LEU A 179 -1.92 -10.98 15.09
CA LEU A 179 -0.47 -10.82 14.95
C LEU A 179 -0.04 -11.15 13.52
N VAL A 180 -0.50 -12.29 13.00
CA VAL A 180 -0.22 -12.73 11.63
C VAL A 180 -0.76 -11.72 10.63
N PHE A 181 -2.02 -11.30 10.78
CA PHE A 181 -2.64 -10.31 9.90
C PHE A 181 -1.90 -8.97 9.95
N SER A 182 -1.50 -8.51 11.13
CA SER A 182 -0.69 -7.31 11.29
C SER A 182 0.64 -7.42 10.54
N ALA A 183 1.37 -8.53 10.68
CA ALA A 183 2.66 -8.74 10.03
C ALA A 183 2.54 -8.81 8.51
N VAL A 184 1.53 -9.52 8.00
CA VAL A 184 1.25 -9.63 6.55
C VAL A 184 0.92 -8.26 5.97
N CYS A 185 0.00 -7.50 6.58
CA CYS A 185 -0.32 -6.15 6.12
C CYS A 185 0.89 -5.22 6.23
N GLY A 186 1.68 -5.32 7.29
CA GLY A 186 2.91 -4.52 7.44
C GLY A 186 3.88 -4.78 6.28
N ALA A 187 4.09 -6.05 5.93
CA ALA A 187 4.93 -6.43 4.79
C ALA A 187 4.37 -5.89 3.47
N LEU A 188 3.07 -6.03 3.23
CA LEU A 188 2.41 -5.51 2.03
C LEU A 188 2.49 -3.97 1.92
N ALA A 189 2.51 -3.25 3.04
CA ALA A 189 2.74 -1.81 3.06
C ALA A 189 4.15 -1.47 2.54
N VAL A 190 5.20 -2.11 3.09
CA VAL A 190 6.58 -1.95 2.61
C VAL A 190 6.74 -2.35 1.15
N MET A 191 6.11 -3.46 0.75
CA MET A 191 6.11 -3.94 -0.63
C MET A 191 5.36 -3.01 -1.58
N SER A 192 4.46 -2.16 -1.07
CA SER A 192 3.84 -1.10 -1.87
C SER A 192 4.80 0.08 -2.00
N LYS A 193 5.31 0.61 -0.88
CA LYS A 193 6.28 1.72 -0.86
C LYS A 193 7.25 1.60 0.30
N SER A 194 8.51 2.00 0.10
CA SER A 194 9.56 1.94 1.13
C SER A 194 9.20 2.71 2.41
N THR A 195 8.41 3.78 2.33
CA THR A 195 7.93 4.54 3.50
C THR A 195 7.07 3.69 4.45
N GLY A 196 6.50 2.58 3.98
CA GLY A 196 5.81 1.61 4.82
C GLY A 196 6.68 0.99 5.92
N VAL A 197 8.02 1.09 5.80
CA VAL A 197 8.96 0.60 6.83
C VAL A 197 8.71 1.28 8.19
N ALA A 198 8.09 2.47 8.19
CA ALA A 198 7.67 3.17 9.39
C ALA A 198 6.68 2.38 10.27
N VAL A 199 5.99 1.37 9.72
CA VAL A 199 5.13 0.46 10.51
C VAL A 199 5.95 -0.33 11.54
N VAL A 200 7.19 -0.73 11.21
CA VAL A 200 8.03 -1.56 12.07
C VAL A 200 8.31 -0.92 13.44
N PRO A 201 8.86 0.32 13.54
CA PRO A 201 9.11 0.95 14.83
C PRO A 201 7.80 1.25 15.58
N VAL A 202 6.71 1.55 14.89
CA VAL A 202 5.41 1.83 15.55
C VAL A 202 4.82 0.55 16.16
N VAL A 203 4.84 -0.58 15.45
CA VAL A 203 4.43 -1.87 16.00
C VAL A 203 5.33 -2.28 17.16
N GLY A 204 6.64 -2.05 17.05
CA GLY A 204 7.59 -2.25 18.15
C GLY A 204 7.22 -1.43 19.38
N ALA A 205 6.90 -0.15 19.21
CA ALA A 205 6.46 0.72 20.31
C ALA A 205 5.13 0.24 20.94
N LEU A 206 4.15 -0.18 20.12
CA LEU A 206 2.90 -0.77 20.61
C LEU A 206 3.14 -2.04 21.43
N ALA A 207 4.07 -2.89 21.00
CA ALA A 207 4.45 -4.10 21.73
C ALA A 207 5.12 -3.76 23.07
N LEU A 208 6.02 -2.77 23.09
CA LEU A 208 6.74 -2.34 24.29
C LEU A 208 5.84 -1.73 25.36
N VAL A 209 4.84 -0.93 24.96
CA VAL A 209 3.90 -0.26 25.87
C VAL A 209 2.77 -1.21 26.32
N SER A 210 2.62 -2.37 25.68
CA SER A 210 1.53 -3.29 25.99
C SER A 210 1.67 -3.90 27.39
N ASP A 211 0.66 -3.70 28.23
CA ASP A 211 0.58 -4.37 29.52
C ASP A 211 0.25 -5.85 29.29
N TRP A 212 1.22 -6.73 29.55
CA TRP A 212 1.04 -8.18 29.48
C TRP A 212 0.33 -8.66 30.76
N PRO A 213 -0.91 -9.18 30.69
CA PRO A 213 -1.60 -9.69 31.86
C PRO A 213 -0.81 -10.83 32.45
N ARG A 214 -0.54 -10.74 33.75
CA ARG A 214 -0.07 -11.86 34.56
C ARG A 214 -1.05 -13.02 34.37
N PRO A 215 -0.60 -14.28 34.23
CA PRO A 215 -1.48 -15.41 34.43
C PRO A 215 -2.20 -15.17 35.76
N ARG A 216 -3.55 -15.13 35.74
CA ARG A 216 -4.31 -15.21 36.98
C ARG A 216 -3.90 -16.54 37.60
N SER A 217 -3.16 -16.50 38.71
CA SER A 217 -3.04 -17.65 39.59
C SER A 217 -4.47 -18.10 39.89
N THR A 218 -4.84 -19.25 39.36
CA THR A 218 -5.99 -19.99 39.87
C THR A 218 -5.70 -20.24 41.34
N PRO A 219 -6.59 -19.83 42.27
CA PRO A 219 -6.46 -20.26 43.66
C PRO A 219 -6.35 -21.78 43.65
N SER A 220 -5.34 -22.31 44.34
CA SER A 220 -5.25 -23.76 44.49
C SER A 220 -6.52 -24.25 45.21
N PRO A 221 -7.07 -25.44 44.90
CA PRO A 221 -8.23 -25.98 45.60
C PRO A 221 -8.03 -26.15 47.12
N ASP A 222 -6.77 -26.07 47.59
CA ASP A 222 -6.40 -26.21 48.99
C ASP A 222 -6.51 -24.91 49.81
N GLU A 223 -6.79 -23.76 49.18
CA GLU A 223 -7.13 -22.50 49.85
C GLU A 223 -8.65 -22.32 49.97
N MET A 224 -9.30 -23.25 50.65
CA MET A 224 -10.60 -22.99 51.27
C MET A 224 -10.35 -22.49 52.69
N PRO A 225 -10.84 -21.30 53.10
CA PRO A 225 -10.69 -20.85 54.46
C PRO A 225 -11.56 -21.73 55.37
N GLY A 226 -10.92 -22.60 56.16
CA GLY A 226 -11.54 -23.16 57.34
C GLY A 226 -11.81 -22.04 58.36
N PRO A 227 -12.94 -22.04 59.08
CA PRO A 227 -13.18 -21.02 60.06
C PRO A 227 -12.44 -21.37 61.36
N SER A 228 -11.43 -20.59 61.72
CA SER A 228 -11.08 -20.41 63.14
C SER A 228 -10.37 -19.06 63.34
N PRO A 229 -10.70 -18.35 64.43
CA PRO A 229 -10.09 -17.08 64.78
C PRO A 229 -8.75 -17.29 65.50
N GLU A 230 -7.95 -16.24 65.55
CA GLU A 230 -6.73 -16.08 66.37
C GLU A 230 -5.45 -16.67 65.75
N GLU A 231 -4.62 -15.80 65.18
CA GLU A 231 -3.25 -15.51 65.64
C GLU A 231 -2.51 -14.69 64.57
N GLU A 232 -2.04 -13.51 64.99
CA GLU A 232 -1.02 -12.72 64.30
C GLU A 232 0.29 -13.52 64.27
N GLU A 233 1.00 -13.59 63.14
CA GLU A 233 2.47 -13.41 63.09
C GLU A 233 3.04 -13.48 61.65
N GLU A 234 3.80 -12.43 61.34
CA GLU A 234 4.95 -12.38 60.41
C GLU A 234 4.76 -12.79 58.93
N GLU A 235 4.29 -11.84 58.12
CA GLU A 235 4.58 -11.82 56.68
C GLU A 235 6.09 -11.63 56.44
N VAL A 236 6.78 -12.74 56.19
CA VAL A 236 8.11 -12.77 55.58
C VAL A 236 8.00 -12.16 54.17
N HIS A 237 8.31 -10.88 54.04
CA HIS A 237 8.62 -10.26 52.76
C HIS A 237 9.84 -10.95 52.14
N THR A 238 9.63 -11.95 51.29
CA THR A 238 10.65 -12.44 50.36
C THR A 238 10.71 -11.52 49.13
N PRO A 239 11.74 -10.68 48.94
CA PRO A 239 11.80 -9.76 47.83
C PRO A 239 12.86 -10.25 46.84
N ARG A 240 12.63 -11.30 46.02
CA ARG A 240 13.71 -11.72 45.10
C ARG A 240 13.49 -12.56 43.83
N SER A 241 12.28 -12.73 43.30
CA SER A 241 12.13 -13.38 41.97
C SER A 241 11.06 -12.79 41.05
N TRP A 242 10.35 -11.76 41.49
CA TRP A 242 9.20 -11.14 40.81
C TRP A 242 9.55 -10.29 39.57
N PHE A 243 10.83 -9.98 39.35
CA PHE A 243 11.26 -9.01 38.33
C PHE A 243 11.63 -9.62 36.97
N ARG A 244 11.85 -10.93 36.83
CA ARG A 244 12.56 -11.45 35.65
C ARG A 244 11.71 -12.02 34.50
N TRP A 245 10.48 -12.48 34.74
CA TRP A 245 9.69 -13.21 33.73
C TRP A 245 8.63 -12.35 33.02
N SER A 246 8.20 -11.23 33.62
CA SER A 246 7.19 -10.31 33.04
C SER A 246 7.76 -9.35 31.99
N GLN A 247 9.08 -9.14 31.96
CA GLN A 247 9.72 -8.07 31.17
C GLN A 247 10.03 -8.44 29.71
N TRP A 248 9.86 -9.71 29.30
CA TRP A 248 10.16 -10.20 27.94
C TRP A 248 8.97 -10.82 27.20
N SER A 249 7.76 -10.75 27.77
CA SER A 249 6.58 -11.39 27.19
C SER A 249 6.12 -10.76 25.86
N TRP A 250 6.50 -9.51 25.59
CA TRP A 250 6.32 -8.84 24.30
C TRP A 250 7.35 -9.28 23.25
N LEU A 251 8.50 -9.81 23.65
CA LEU A 251 9.61 -10.13 22.75
C LEU A 251 9.27 -11.27 21.81
N LEU A 252 8.72 -12.38 22.33
CA LEU A 252 8.39 -13.55 21.50
C LEU A 252 7.33 -13.22 20.42
N PRO A 253 6.20 -12.56 20.73
CA PRO A 253 5.26 -12.10 19.71
C PRO A 253 5.89 -11.14 18.70
N LEU A 254 6.79 -10.25 19.13
CA LEU A 254 7.45 -9.31 18.23
C LEU A 254 8.43 -10.01 17.29
N ILE A 255 9.18 -11.01 17.77
CA ILE A 255 10.02 -11.88 16.94
C ILE A 255 9.16 -12.66 15.94
N ALA A 256 8.04 -13.24 16.39
CA ALA A 256 7.12 -13.96 15.51
C ALA A 256 6.52 -13.03 14.45
N TRP A 257 6.13 -11.81 14.82
CA TRP A 257 5.67 -10.78 13.90
C TRP A 257 6.74 -10.46 12.86
N GLY A 258 7.99 -10.23 13.29
CA GLY A 258 9.11 -9.95 12.38
C GLY A 258 9.41 -11.10 11.43
N ALA A 259 9.36 -12.35 11.92
CA ALA A 259 9.55 -13.53 11.09
C ALA A 259 8.46 -13.66 10.01
N ILE A 260 7.18 -13.50 10.38
CA ILE A 260 6.06 -13.54 9.43
C ILE A 260 6.17 -12.41 8.41
N PHE A 261 6.54 -11.22 8.86
CA PHE A 261 6.75 -10.05 8.00
C PHE A 261 7.81 -10.32 6.92
N VAL A 262 8.98 -10.84 7.31
CA VAL A 262 10.07 -11.18 6.37
C VAL A 262 9.66 -12.32 5.43
N LEU A 263 9.02 -13.36 5.96
CA LEU A 263 8.51 -14.47 5.14
C LEU A 263 7.49 -13.99 4.11
N THR A 264 6.62 -13.05 4.48
CA THR A 264 5.64 -12.45 3.57
C THR A 264 6.32 -11.67 2.46
N MET A 265 7.34 -10.85 2.78
CA MET A 265 8.12 -10.14 1.76
C MET A 265 8.79 -11.10 0.78
N ALA A 266 9.41 -12.17 1.28
CA ALA A 266 10.05 -13.18 0.44
C ALA A 266 9.04 -13.95 -0.43
N ALA A 267 7.85 -14.23 0.09
CA ALA A 267 6.79 -14.91 -0.65
C ALA A 267 6.17 -14.01 -1.74
N VAL A 268 5.95 -12.73 -1.44
CA VAL A 268 5.29 -11.78 -2.34
C VAL A 268 6.24 -11.27 -3.43
N TRP A 269 7.54 -11.21 -3.17
CA TRP A 269 8.53 -10.68 -4.12
C TRP A 269 9.57 -11.74 -4.52
N PRO A 270 9.36 -12.47 -5.64
CA PRO A 270 10.25 -13.54 -6.07
C PRO A 270 11.72 -13.14 -6.24
N ALA A 271 11.99 -11.91 -6.68
CA ALA A 271 13.37 -11.40 -6.81
C ALA A 271 14.17 -11.43 -5.50
N VAL A 272 13.50 -11.40 -4.34
CA VAL A 272 14.16 -11.43 -3.03
C VAL A 272 14.98 -12.70 -2.85
N TRP A 273 14.50 -13.85 -3.34
CA TRP A 273 15.22 -15.12 -3.22
C TRP A 273 15.88 -15.57 -4.52
N SER A 274 15.41 -15.12 -5.69
CA SER A 274 16.05 -15.47 -6.97
C SER A 274 17.24 -14.57 -7.33
N ALA A 275 17.24 -13.30 -6.90
CA ALA A 275 18.26 -12.32 -7.19
C ALA A 275 18.45 -11.31 -6.02
N PRO A 276 18.78 -11.77 -4.79
CA PRO A 276 18.83 -10.93 -3.59
C PRO A 276 19.77 -9.72 -3.71
N ALA A 277 20.94 -9.91 -4.33
CA ALA A 277 21.93 -8.84 -4.51
C ALA A 277 21.36 -7.67 -5.34
N LYS A 278 20.62 -7.98 -6.41
CA LYS A 278 19.94 -6.99 -7.26
C LYS A 278 18.89 -6.22 -6.48
N VAL A 279 18.11 -6.90 -5.63
CA VAL A 279 17.09 -6.24 -4.79
C VAL A 279 17.74 -5.28 -3.79
N VAL A 280 18.80 -5.71 -3.10
CA VAL A 280 19.52 -4.86 -2.14
C VAL A 280 20.13 -3.64 -2.82
N GLU A 281 20.79 -3.83 -3.97
CA GLU A 281 21.37 -2.74 -4.76
C GLU A 281 20.30 -1.74 -5.20
N LEU A 282 19.19 -2.24 -5.74
CA LEU A 282 18.08 -1.43 -6.21
C LEU A 282 17.42 -0.61 -5.09
N LEU A 283 17.23 -1.20 -3.91
CA LEU A 283 16.69 -0.47 -2.75
C LEU A 283 17.70 0.55 -2.20
N ARG A 284 18.99 0.21 -2.18
CA ARG A 284 20.05 1.13 -1.75
C ARG A 284 20.11 2.34 -2.66
N VAL A 285 20.16 2.13 -3.98
CA VAL A 285 20.15 3.21 -4.96
C VAL A 285 18.86 4.03 -4.85
N GLY A 286 17.72 3.39 -4.61
CA GLY A 286 16.46 4.11 -4.40
C GLY A 286 16.50 5.04 -3.19
N VAL A 287 17.03 4.59 -2.05
CA VAL A 287 17.20 5.45 -0.88
C VAL A 287 18.19 6.57 -1.17
N GLU A 288 19.33 6.28 -1.78
CA GLU A 288 20.34 7.30 -2.08
C GLU A 288 19.80 8.36 -3.06
N VAL A 289 19.16 7.97 -4.16
CA VAL A 289 18.59 8.88 -5.16
C VAL A 289 17.45 9.69 -4.57
N GLU A 290 16.47 9.06 -3.91
CA GLU A 290 15.30 9.78 -3.38
C GLU A 290 15.64 10.66 -2.18
N ALA A 291 16.65 10.30 -1.37
CA ALA A 291 17.05 11.11 -0.22
C ALA A 291 18.00 12.25 -0.58
N THR A 292 18.80 12.13 -1.64
CA THR A 292 19.84 13.11 -1.98
C THR A 292 19.52 13.95 -3.21
N ALA A 293 18.64 13.48 -4.11
CA ALA A 293 18.29 14.23 -5.30
C ALA A 293 17.25 15.31 -4.95
N PRO A 294 17.56 16.60 -5.18
CA PRO A 294 16.54 17.61 -5.09
C PRO A 294 15.47 17.41 -6.17
N HIS A 295 14.22 17.73 -5.86
CA HIS A 295 13.11 17.49 -6.78
C HIS A 295 13.37 18.16 -8.14
N SER A 296 13.49 17.32 -9.17
CA SER A 296 13.90 17.71 -10.53
C SER A 296 12.91 18.63 -11.25
N LYS A 297 11.69 18.81 -10.72
CA LYS A 297 10.63 19.63 -11.32
C LYS A 297 10.54 21.05 -10.73
N GLY A 298 11.47 21.43 -9.86
CA GLY A 298 11.39 22.67 -9.08
C GLY A 298 10.39 22.53 -7.93
N ASN A 299 10.61 23.25 -6.84
CA ASN A 299 9.68 23.28 -5.71
C ASN A 299 9.01 24.65 -5.65
N PHE A 300 7.70 24.66 -5.38
CA PHE A 300 7.01 25.89 -5.05
C PHE A 300 7.09 26.13 -3.54
N PHE A 301 7.63 27.27 -3.14
CA PHE A 301 7.66 27.71 -1.74
C PHE A 301 6.96 29.07 -1.64
N LEU A 302 5.92 29.15 -0.81
CA LEU A 302 5.09 30.36 -0.64
C LEU A 302 4.58 30.95 -1.97
N GLY A 303 4.17 30.07 -2.90
CA GLY A 303 3.66 30.49 -4.21
C GLY A 303 4.73 30.96 -5.20
N GLN A 304 6.02 30.89 -4.85
CA GLN A 304 7.12 31.18 -5.76
C GLN A 304 7.84 29.88 -6.18
N ASP A 305 8.21 29.80 -7.45
CA ASP A 305 9.09 28.76 -7.99
C ASP A 305 10.50 28.94 -7.39
N ASP A 306 10.78 28.21 -6.31
CA ASP A 306 12.10 28.19 -5.68
C ASP A 306 13.01 27.20 -6.42
N ARG A 307 13.63 27.70 -7.48
CA ARG A 307 14.66 26.98 -8.26
C ARG A 307 15.97 26.79 -7.52
N ARG A 308 16.17 27.39 -6.33
CA ARG A 308 17.47 27.39 -5.65
C ARG A 308 17.77 26.07 -4.94
N ARG A 309 16.75 25.23 -4.71
CA ARG A 309 16.95 23.92 -4.05
C ARG A 309 17.11 22.74 -5.00
N GLY A 310 16.96 22.93 -6.32
CA GLY A 310 17.14 21.86 -7.32
C GLY A 310 17.98 22.30 -8.50
N ARG A 311 19.31 22.23 -8.37
CA ARG A 311 20.23 22.58 -9.46
C ARG A 311 20.46 21.37 -10.38
N SER A 312 19.45 20.97 -11.17
CA SER A 312 19.69 20.18 -12.38
C SER A 312 19.72 21.12 -13.58
N SER A 313 20.87 21.21 -14.24
CA SER A 313 21.09 22.03 -15.43
C SER A 313 20.34 21.48 -16.63
N THR A 314 19.04 21.77 -16.74
CA THR A 314 18.32 21.65 -18.00
C THR A 314 17.35 22.82 -18.10
N ARG A 315 17.72 23.78 -18.95
CA ARG A 315 17.00 25.04 -19.14
C ARG A 315 15.73 24.79 -19.96
N TRP A 316 14.63 24.46 -19.28
CA TRP A 316 13.30 24.52 -19.89
C TRP A 316 12.86 25.97 -20.00
N ARG A 317 12.97 26.56 -21.20
CA ARG A 317 12.30 27.82 -21.54
C ARG A 317 10.86 27.49 -21.92
N TRP A 318 9.92 27.90 -21.08
CA TRP A 318 8.53 28.09 -21.51
C TRP A 318 8.53 29.21 -22.57
N PRO A 319 7.99 29.00 -23.79
CA PRO A 319 7.71 30.10 -24.69
C PRO A 319 6.44 30.79 -24.19
N CYS A 320 6.58 31.65 -23.18
CA CYS A 320 5.52 32.57 -22.78
C CYS A 320 5.72 33.88 -23.54
N GLY A 321 4.86 34.10 -24.52
CA GLY A 321 4.74 35.38 -25.19
C GLY A 321 3.74 35.29 -26.32
N LEU A 322 2.43 35.38 -26.00
CA LEU A 322 1.38 35.93 -26.85
C LEU A 322 0.11 36.15 -25.99
N ARG A 323 -0.52 37.30 -26.18
CA ARG A 323 -1.66 37.86 -25.42
C ARG A 323 -2.94 37.03 -25.59
N PRO A 324 -3.94 37.13 -24.69
CA PRO A 324 -5.14 36.30 -24.75
C PRO A 324 -6.06 36.76 -25.89
N GLY A 325 -6.37 35.84 -26.80
CA GLY A 325 -7.48 35.92 -27.75
C GLY A 325 -8.34 34.65 -27.64
N PRO A 326 -9.65 34.70 -27.97
CA PRO A 326 -10.58 33.64 -27.61
C PRO A 326 -10.55 32.53 -28.66
N SER A 327 -9.66 31.55 -28.50
CA SER A 327 -9.83 30.21 -29.07
C SER A 327 -8.80 29.28 -28.45
N TRP A 328 -9.29 28.29 -27.70
CA TRP A 328 -8.47 27.22 -27.16
C TRP A 328 -8.13 26.25 -28.30
N ALA A 329 -7.01 26.48 -28.97
CA ALA A 329 -6.40 25.50 -29.87
C ALA A 329 -5.28 24.75 -29.12
N CYS A 330 -5.45 23.44 -28.93
CA CYS A 330 -4.42 22.55 -28.40
C CYS A 330 -3.20 22.51 -29.33
N CYS A 331 -2.10 23.13 -28.93
CA CYS A 331 -0.81 22.93 -29.57
C CYS A 331 -0.15 21.65 -29.03
N CYS A 332 -0.22 20.55 -29.79
CA CYS A 332 0.75 19.47 -29.69
C CYS A 332 2.06 19.92 -30.34
N SER A 333 3.12 20.12 -29.56
CA SER A 333 4.48 20.31 -30.11
C SER A 333 5.27 19.00 -30.01
N PRO A 334 5.98 18.55 -31.07
CA PRO A 334 6.87 17.41 -30.98
C PRO A 334 8.17 17.81 -30.25
N TRP A 335 8.65 16.91 -29.39
CA TRP A 335 9.96 17.06 -28.73
C TRP A 335 11.10 17.02 -29.75
N PRO A 336 12.21 17.76 -29.52
CA PRO A 336 13.29 17.87 -30.49
C PRO A 336 14.11 16.59 -30.57
N SER A 337 14.31 16.12 -31.81
CA SER A 337 15.27 15.08 -32.17
C SER A 337 16.70 15.58 -31.91
N GLY A 338 17.43 14.87 -31.04
CA GLY A 338 18.85 15.11 -30.81
C GLY A 338 19.70 14.69 -32.01
N ASP A 339 20.68 15.54 -32.35
CA ASP A 339 21.62 15.38 -33.44
C ASP A 339 22.50 14.13 -33.35
N ARG A 340 22.82 13.62 -34.55
CA ARG A 340 23.73 12.50 -34.82
C ARG A 340 25.19 12.86 -34.47
N GLY A 341 25.88 11.94 -33.81
CA GLY A 341 27.34 11.87 -33.73
C GLY A 341 27.78 10.40 -33.75
N GLU A 342 28.61 10.05 -34.73
CA GLU A 342 29.04 8.69 -35.10
C GLU A 342 29.93 8.02 -34.04
N GLY A 343 29.84 6.68 -33.92
CA GLY A 343 30.71 5.88 -33.04
C GLY A 343 30.29 4.42 -32.93
N THR A 344 30.72 3.61 -33.90
CA THR A 344 30.54 2.17 -34.11
C THR A 344 30.65 1.20 -32.92
N LYS A 345 29.74 0.21 -32.86
CA LYS A 345 29.91 -1.29 -32.91
C LYS A 345 29.14 -2.12 -31.84
N ASN A 346 28.31 -3.01 -32.39
CA ASN A 346 27.95 -4.39 -31.99
C ASN A 346 27.17 -4.66 -30.69
N GLY A 347 25.93 -5.13 -30.87
CA GLY A 347 25.16 -5.88 -29.87
C GLY A 347 23.68 -5.93 -30.26
N GLY A 348 23.26 -6.98 -30.95
CA GLY A 348 21.90 -7.12 -31.47
C GLY A 348 20.86 -7.26 -30.36
N GLN A 349 20.02 -6.23 -30.21
CA GLN A 349 18.66 -6.34 -29.69
C GLN A 349 17.74 -5.70 -30.73
N LYS A 350 16.88 -6.52 -31.34
CA LYS A 350 15.75 -6.01 -32.13
C LYS A 350 14.86 -5.22 -31.18
N ALA A 351 14.89 -3.90 -31.27
CA ALA A 351 13.87 -3.05 -30.71
C ALA A 351 12.57 -3.33 -31.49
N GLU A 352 11.60 -3.99 -30.86
CA GLU A 352 10.23 -3.98 -31.34
C GLU A 352 9.69 -2.56 -31.17
N VAL A 353 9.72 -1.82 -32.28
CA VAL A 353 9.11 -0.50 -32.44
C VAL A 353 7.60 -0.72 -32.49
N TRP A 354 6.90 -0.39 -31.41
CA TRP A 354 5.44 -0.26 -31.44
C TRP A 354 5.05 0.96 -32.29
N PRO A 355 4.06 0.88 -33.20
CA PRO A 355 3.73 1.99 -34.09
C PRO A 355 3.19 3.19 -33.30
N CYS A 356 3.75 4.37 -33.55
CA CYS A 356 3.07 5.64 -33.27
C CYS A 356 1.74 5.66 -34.03
N TRP A 357 0.63 5.57 -33.32
CA TRP A 357 -0.70 5.68 -33.90
C TRP A 357 -0.96 7.13 -34.35
N ARG A 358 -0.90 7.37 -35.68
CA ARG A 358 -1.49 8.56 -36.30
C ARG A 358 -2.99 8.39 -36.32
N GLY A 359 -3.69 9.05 -35.41
CA GLY A 359 -5.11 9.35 -35.60
C GLY A 359 -5.23 10.38 -36.73
N SER A 360 -5.79 9.98 -37.87
CA SER A 360 -6.16 10.87 -38.96
C SER A 360 -7.42 11.64 -38.57
N VAL A 361 -7.27 12.86 -38.07
CA VAL A 361 -8.36 13.84 -38.04
C VAL A 361 -8.28 14.64 -39.32
N SER A 362 -9.16 14.34 -40.27
CA SER A 362 -9.37 15.14 -41.47
C SER A 362 -10.14 16.41 -41.10
N CYS A 363 -9.46 17.55 -41.04
CA CYS A 363 -10.14 18.85 -41.07
C CYS A 363 -10.42 19.22 -42.54
N SER A 364 -11.68 19.12 -42.96
CA SER A 364 -12.17 19.75 -44.18
C SER A 364 -12.31 21.25 -43.93
N SER A 365 -11.58 22.05 -44.71
CA SER A 365 -11.76 23.49 -44.82
C SER A 365 -13.03 23.79 -45.63
N SER A 366 -13.96 24.55 -45.05
CA SER A 366 -14.97 25.30 -45.81
C SER A 366 -15.28 26.60 -45.08
N GLU A 367 -14.76 27.68 -45.70
CA GLU A 367 -15.11 29.12 -45.64
C GLU A 367 -15.02 29.89 -44.32
#